data_AF-A0A535R266-F1
#
_entry.id   AF-A0A535R266-F1
#
_cell.length_a   1.000
_cell.length_b   1.000
_cell.length_c   1.000
_cell.angle_alpha   90.00
_cell.angle_beta   90.00
_cell.angle_gamma   90.00
#
_symmetry.space_group_name_H-M   'P 1'
#
loop_
_entity.id
_entity.type
_entity.pdbx_description
1 polymer ?
#
loop_
_entity_poly.entity_id
_entity_poly.type
_entity_poly.pdbx_seq_one_letter_code
_entity_poly.pdbx_strand_id
1 'polypeptide(L)' 'DDLQLMHYQLFPHGVFHVENAGGMIDEVLDQRVWIGCFPWKFNGGEAAFCRLVAFVDK' A
#
# COMPACT_ATOMS: atom_id res chain seq x y z
N ASP A 1 1.34 19.69 12.54
CA ASP A 1 2.71 19.16 12.64
C ASP A 1 2.84 17.65 12.39
N ASP A 2 1.75 16.94 12.05
CA ASP A 2 1.79 15.47 11.89
C ASP A 2 1.74 14.96 10.44
N LEU A 3 2.08 15.81 9.46
CA LEU A 3 1.97 15.49 8.02
C LEU A 3 2.77 14.24 7.60
N GLN A 4 3.76 13.84 8.39
CA GLN A 4 4.68 12.74 8.14
C GLN A 4 4.63 11.66 9.23
N LEU A 5 3.56 11.64 10.05
CA LEU A 5 3.41 10.70 11.16
C LEU A 5 3.60 9.23 10.73
N MET A 6 3.05 8.88 9.56
CA MET A 6 3.16 7.54 8.97
C MET A 6 4.61 7.13 8.71
N HIS A 7 5.50 8.08 8.40
CA HIS A 7 6.91 7.81 8.15
C HIS A 7 7.69 7.66 9.45
N TYR A 8 7.45 8.55 10.42
CA TYR A 8 8.25 8.59 11.65
C TYR A 8 7.86 7.53 12.68
N GLN A 9 6.57 7.22 12.82
CA GLN A 9 6.09 6.32 13.85
C GLN A 9 5.88 4.89 13.36
N LEU A 10 5.46 4.69 12.11
CA LEU A 10 5.02 3.35 11.67
C LEU A 10 6.12 2.52 11.00
N PHE A 11 7.03 3.14 10.24
CA PHE A 11 8.14 2.41 9.62
C PHE A 11 9.07 1.72 10.64
N PRO A 12 9.42 2.32 11.81
CA PRO A 12 10.18 1.62 12.84
C PRO A 12 9.50 0.35 13.37
N HIS A 13 8.17 0.25 13.21
CA HIS A 13 7.37 -0.91 13.60
C HIS A 13 7.09 -1.88 12.43
N GLY A 14 7.69 -1.66 11.26
CA GLY A 14 7.45 -2.47 10.07
C GLY A 14 6.05 -2.34 9.50
N VAL A 15 5.35 -1.25 9.82
CA VAL A 15 4.02 -0.95 9.25
C VAL A 15 4.23 -0.05 8.04
N PHE A 16 4.15 -0.66 6.86
CA PHE A 16 4.32 0.02 5.57
C PHE A 16 2.99 0.52 5.02
N HIS A 17 3.04 1.47 4.08
CA HIS A 17 1.85 1.97 3.40
C HIS A 17 2.08 2.11 1.89
N VAL A 18 0.98 2.24 1.15
CA VAL A 18 0.97 2.55 -0.27
C VAL A 18 0.40 3.96 -0.43
N GLU A 19 1.16 4.84 -1.05
CA GLU A 19 0.72 6.18 -1.39
C GLU A 19 0.08 6.20 -2.78
N ASN A 20 -0.84 7.15 -3.01
CA ASN A 20 -1.54 7.31 -4.28
C ASN A 20 -2.25 6.03 -4.78
N ALA A 21 -2.81 5.24 -3.85
CA ALA A 21 -3.65 4.10 -4.21
C ALA A 21 -4.85 4.58 -5.04
N GLY A 22 -5.08 3.95 -6.19
CA GLY A 22 -6.13 4.30 -7.14
C GLY A 22 -6.61 3.07 -7.93
N GLY A 23 -7.42 3.31 -8.96
CA GLY A 23 -8.02 2.25 -9.79
C GLY A 23 -9.50 2.07 -9.46
N MET A 24 -9.99 0.84 -9.53
CA MET A 24 -11.39 0.47 -9.33
C MET A 24 -11.76 0.38 -7.84
N ILE A 25 -11.39 1.38 -7.02
CA ILE A 25 -11.62 1.36 -5.56
C ILE A 25 -13.12 1.28 -5.25
N ASP A 26 -13.93 2.01 -6.02
CA ASP A 26 -15.39 2.05 -5.85
C ASP A 26 -16.05 0.67 -6.04
N GLU A 27 -15.41 -0.25 -6.78
CA GLU A 27 -15.93 -1.61 -7.01
C GLU A 27 -15.73 -2.53 -5.79
N VAL A 28 -14.94 -2.13 -4.78
CA VAL A 28 -14.61 -2.95 -3.61
C VAL A 28 -14.88 -2.25 -2.27
N LEU A 29 -15.64 -1.14 -2.28
CA LEU A 29 -16.06 -0.46 -1.05
C LEU A 29 -16.89 -1.39 -0.16
N ASP A 30 -16.71 -1.25 1.15
CA ASP A 30 -17.38 -2.05 2.19
C ASP A 30 -17.23 -3.58 2.04
N GLN A 31 -16.27 -4.02 1.22
CA GLN A 31 -15.96 -5.43 1.00
C GLN A 31 -14.66 -5.82 1.71
N ARG A 32 -14.67 -6.95 2.40
CA ARG A 32 -13.43 -7.59 2.85
C ARG A 32 -12.75 -8.22 1.64
N VAL A 33 -11.57 -7.70 1.29
CA VAL A 33 -10.74 -8.20 0.18
C VAL A 33 -9.33 -8.52 0.67
N TRP A 34 -8.65 -9.40 -0.06
CA TRP A 34 -7.20 -9.54 0.08
C TRP A 34 -6.52 -8.51 -0.80
N ILE A 35 -5.54 -7.79 -0.24
CA ILE A 35 -4.73 -6.83 -0.98
C ILE A 35 -3.37 -7.44 -1.29
N GLY A 36 -2.97 -7.37 -2.57
CA GLY A 36 -1.62 -7.71 -3.02
C GLY A 36 -0.85 -6.45 -3.41
N CYS A 37 0.41 -6.37 -3.00
CA CYS A 37 1.34 -5.31 -3.39
C CYS A 37 2.60 -5.94 -4.02
N PHE A 38 2.90 -5.56 -5.25
CA PHE A 38 4.03 -6.10 -6.02
C PHE A 38 4.97 -4.95 -6.42
N PRO A 39 5.91 -4.55 -5.54
CA PRO A 39 6.86 -3.47 -5.79
C PRO A 39 8.00 -3.90 -6.72
N TRP A 40 8.57 -2.95 -7.44
CA TRP A 40 9.84 -3.15 -8.12
C TRP A 40 10.97 -3.34 -7.11
N LYS A 41 11.77 -4.41 -7.25
CA LYS A 41 12.87 -4.72 -6.33
C LYS A 41 14.20 -4.26 -6.92
N PHE A 42 14.95 -3.49 -6.14
CA PHE A 42 16.29 -3.02 -6.51
C PHE A 42 17.18 -2.92 -5.27
N ASN A 43 18.50 -2.99 -5.48
CA ASN A 43 19.46 -3.00 -4.38
C ASN A 43 19.48 -1.64 -3.67
N GLY A 44 19.39 -1.66 -2.34
CA GLY A 44 19.36 -0.44 -1.51
C GLY A 44 18.06 0.38 -1.59
N GLY A 45 16.97 -0.19 -2.13
CA GLY A 45 15.69 0.52 -2.23
C GLY A 45 14.90 0.53 -0.92
N GLU A 46 14.50 1.73 -0.48
CA GLU A 46 13.65 1.93 0.72
C GLU A 46 12.15 2.03 0.37
N ALA A 47 11.83 2.43 -0.87
CA ALA A 47 10.48 2.48 -1.44
C ALA A 47 10.53 2.27 -2.95
N ALA A 48 9.42 1.82 -3.54
CA ALA A 48 9.31 1.62 -4.98
C ALA A 48 7.87 1.78 -5.45
N PHE A 49 7.68 2.14 -6.72
CA PHE A 49 6.39 1.99 -7.36
C PHE A 49 5.97 0.50 -7.35
N CYS A 50 4.67 0.25 -7.24
CA CYS A 50 4.13 -1.09 -7.15
C CYS A 50 2.87 -1.26 -8.00
N ARG A 51 2.57 -2.52 -8.30
CA ARG A 51 1.22 -2.92 -8.71
C ARG A 51 0.43 -3.24 -7.43
N LEU A 52 -0.55 -2.42 -7.12
CA LEU A 52 -1.55 -2.70 -6.08
C LEU A 52 -2.75 -3.39 -6.71
N VAL A 53 -3.22 -4.49 -6.12
CA VAL A 53 -4.40 -5.23 -6.57
C VAL A 53 -5.29 -5.60 -5.37
N ALA A 54 -6.60 -5.65 -5.61
CA ALA A 54 -7.55 -6.31 -4.74
C ALA A 54 -7.93 -7.66 -5.36
N PHE A 55 -7.79 -8.75 -4.60
CA PHE A 55 -8.32 -10.05 -4.98
C PHE A 55 -9.77 -10.12 -4.51
N VAL A 56 -10.68 -10.26 -5.47
CA VAL A 56 -12.11 -10.36 -5.26
C VAL A 56 -12.56 -11.78 -5.57
N ASP A 57 -13.23 -12.44 -4.62
CA ASP A 57 -13.93 -13.68 -4.91
C ASP A 57 -15.19 -13.34 -5.71
N LYS A 58 -15.44 -14.10 -6.77
CA LYS A 58 -16.67 -14.02 -7.57
C LYS A 58 -17.64 -15.13 -7.18
#